data_AF-A0A8T0C3Q6-F1
#
_entry.id   AF-A0A8T0C3Q6-F1
#
_cell.length_a   1.000
_cell.length_b   1.000
_cell.length_c   1.000
_cell.angle_alpha   90.00
_cell.angle_beta   90.00
_cell.angle_gamma   90.00
#
_symmetry.space_group_name_H-M   'P 1'
#
loop_
_entity.id
_entity.type
_entity.pdbx_description
1 polymer ?
#
loop_
_entity_poly.entity_id
_entity_poly.type
_entity_poly.pdbx_seq_one_letter_code
_entity_poly.pdbx_strand_id
1 'polypeptide(L)'
;MLMGAFLPIIFDSLLRIVLLDKTFIEAFASNVKGGEVFLLTSALITPFYFLLYRYVKSDHEYKKENKLPYFGLILPVTLVSTIAGLFAFSYYRIGVIIKNQYSVSPANELFNFEFGYWAWAIYLVSLCIWYYASYMNHLGTGEYKNIRKNQYDKLSKEYDATQEAA
;
A
#
# COMPACT_ATOMS: atom_id res chain seq x y z
N MET A 1 -0.83 -8.92 -5.03
CA MET A 1 -1.53 -7.69 -4.61
C MET A 1 -0.97 -6.44 -5.27
N LEU A 2 0.35 -6.21 -5.34
CA LEU A 2 0.92 -4.99 -5.93
C LEU A 2 0.53 -4.77 -7.42
N MET A 3 0.67 -5.79 -8.28
CA MET A 3 0.27 -5.70 -9.69
C MET A 3 -1.21 -5.32 -9.90
N GLY A 4 -2.10 -5.79 -9.01
CA GLY A 4 -3.53 -5.45 -9.08
C GLY A 4 -3.82 -3.99 -8.71
N ALA A 5 -3.05 -3.43 -7.76
CA ALA A 5 -3.14 -2.03 -7.36
C ALA A 5 -2.71 -1.07 -8.47
N PHE A 6 -1.71 -1.46 -9.27
CA PHE A 6 -1.22 -0.66 -10.40
C PHE A 6 -1.98 -0.89 -11.70
N LEU A 7 -2.82 -1.93 -11.80
CA LEU A 7 -3.52 -2.31 -13.03
C LEU A 7 -4.31 -1.14 -13.67
N PRO A 8 -5.10 -0.34 -12.92
CA PRO A 8 -5.84 0.77 -13.52
C PRO A 8 -4.93 1.83 -14.13
N ILE A 9 -3.77 2.07 -13.52
CA ILE A 9 -2.82 3.11 -13.95
C ILE A 9 -1.93 2.62 -15.07
N ILE A 10 -1.55 1.34 -15.06
CA ILE A 10 -0.87 0.71 -16.19
C ILE A 10 -1.80 0.72 -17.39
N PHE A 11 -3.06 0.34 -17.21
CA PHE A 11 -4.04 0.32 -18.29
C PHE A 11 -4.34 1.72 -18.83
N ASP A 12 -4.56 2.71 -17.97
CA ASP A 12 -4.75 4.10 -18.38
C ASP A 12 -3.50 4.69 -19.06
N SER A 13 -2.29 4.39 -18.55
CA SER A 13 -1.04 4.84 -19.17
C SER A 13 -0.88 4.24 -20.57
N LEU A 14 -1.21 2.95 -20.76
CA LEU A 14 -1.20 2.28 -22.06
C LEU A 14 -2.21 2.91 -23.02
N LEU A 15 -3.42 3.22 -22.56
CA LEU A 15 -4.42 3.94 -23.37
C LEU A 15 -3.91 5.31 -23.81
N ARG A 16 -3.25 6.06 -22.92
CA ARG A 16 -2.69 7.39 -23.26
C ARG A 16 -1.51 7.34 -24.21
N ILE A 17 -0.70 6.28 -24.17
CA ILE A 17 0.34 6.07 -25.19
C ILE A 17 -0.31 5.90 -26.57
N VAL A 18 -1.34 5.05 -26.65
CA VAL A 18 -2.02 4.74 -27.90
C VAL A 18 -2.84 5.94 -28.43
N LEU A 19 -3.42 6.74 -27.54
CA LEU A 19 -4.39 7.79 -27.90
C LEU A 19 -3.82 9.21 -27.92
N LEU A 20 -2.72 9.49 -27.20
CA LEU A 20 -2.22 10.86 -26.96
C LEU A 20 -0.74 11.06 -27.33
N ASP A 21 -0.11 10.08 -28.00
CA ASP A 21 1.29 10.15 -28.46
C ASP A 21 2.28 10.54 -27.35
N LYS A 22 2.00 10.09 -26.11
CA LYS A 22 2.84 10.31 -24.92
C LYS A 22 3.73 9.12 -24.66
N THR A 23 4.91 9.35 -24.09
CA THR A 23 5.74 8.24 -23.59
C THR A 23 5.12 7.58 -22.36
N PHE A 24 5.46 6.31 -22.09
CA PHE A 24 4.95 5.58 -20.92
C PHE A 24 5.23 6.32 -19.60
N ILE A 25 6.43 6.88 -19.47
CA ILE A 25 6.87 7.60 -18.26
C ILE A 25 6.04 8.87 -18.08
N GLU A 26 5.76 9.62 -19.16
CA GLU A 26 4.94 10.82 -19.10
C GLU A 26 3.47 10.51 -18.77
N ALA A 27 2.93 9.43 -19.34
CA ALA A 27 1.57 8.98 -19.05
C ALA A 27 1.44 8.54 -17.58
N PHE A 28 2.40 7.74 -17.09
CA PHE A 28 2.46 7.31 -15.69
C PHE A 28 2.62 8.51 -14.74
N ALA A 29 3.51 9.45 -15.06
CA ALA A 29 3.68 10.66 -14.28
C ALA A 29 2.42 11.53 -14.29
N SER A 30 1.68 11.60 -15.41
CA SER A 30 0.40 12.30 -15.49
C SER A 30 -0.66 11.67 -14.58
N ASN A 31 -0.62 10.36 -14.37
CA ASN A 31 -1.55 9.64 -13.50
C ASN A 31 -1.20 9.88 -12.03
N VAL A 32 0.08 9.80 -11.68
CA VAL A 32 0.55 10.16 -10.32
C VAL A 32 0.24 11.62 -10.00
N LYS A 33 0.37 12.54 -10.96
CA LYS A 33 0.05 13.97 -10.78
C LYS A 33 -1.45 14.26 -10.84
N GLY A 34 -2.23 13.38 -11.46
CA GLY A 34 -3.69 13.42 -11.46
C GLY A 34 -4.25 12.97 -10.11
N GLY A 35 -5.52 13.25 -9.84
CA GLY A 35 -6.17 12.82 -8.59
C GLY A 35 -6.09 11.31 -8.31
N GLU A 36 -5.69 10.50 -9.29
CA GLU A 36 -5.41 9.07 -9.18
C GLU A 36 -4.30 8.72 -8.17
N VAL A 37 -3.53 9.71 -7.69
CA VAL A 37 -2.59 9.52 -6.57
C VAL A 37 -3.27 8.91 -5.34
N PHE A 38 -4.54 9.23 -5.09
CA PHE A 38 -5.29 8.63 -3.97
C PHE A 38 -5.62 7.14 -4.20
N LEU A 39 -5.92 6.76 -5.44
CA LEU A 39 -6.15 5.35 -5.79
C LEU A 39 -4.87 4.55 -5.57
N LEU A 40 -3.71 5.10 -5.93
CA LEU A 40 -2.41 4.52 -5.61
C LEU A 40 -2.18 4.44 -4.10
N THR A 41 -2.36 5.54 -3.38
CA THR A 41 -2.17 5.63 -1.94
C THR A 41 -3.03 4.63 -1.18
N SER A 42 -4.32 4.57 -1.48
CA SER A 42 -5.26 3.63 -0.84
C SER A 42 -4.86 2.17 -1.11
N ALA A 43 -4.49 1.84 -2.35
CA ALA A 43 -4.10 0.49 -2.71
C ALA A 43 -2.75 0.08 -2.06
N LEU A 44 -1.79 0.99 -1.96
CA LEU A 44 -0.49 0.76 -1.32
C LEU A 44 -0.57 0.65 0.21
N ILE A 45 -1.46 1.40 0.84
CA ILE A 45 -1.64 1.40 2.30
C ILE A 45 -2.49 0.21 2.77
N THR A 46 -3.40 -0.30 1.93
CA THR A 46 -4.32 -1.40 2.30
C THR A 46 -3.62 -2.61 2.97
N PRO A 47 -2.48 -3.14 2.46
CA PRO A 47 -1.75 -4.22 3.12
C PRO A 47 -1.30 -3.91 4.56
N PHE A 48 -1.02 -2.64 4.88
CA PHE A 48 -0.69 -2.24 6.24
C PHE A 48 -1.89 -2.39 7.19
N TYR A 49 -3.09 -2.01 6.76
CA TYR A 49 -4.30 -2.23 7.56
C TYR A 49 -4.61 -3.71 7.77
N PHE A 50 -4.38 -4.57 6.77
CA PHE A 50 -4.51 -6.02 6.93
C PHE A 50 -3.49 -6.59 7.93
N LEU A 51 -2.23 -6.15 7.85
CA LEU A 51 -1.20 -6.51 8.82
C LEU A 51 -1.61 -6.09 10.24
N LEU A 52 -2.11 -4.87 10.39
CA LEU A 52 -2.54 -4.30 11.66
C LEU A 52 -3.73 -5.06 12.26
N TYR A 53 -4.74 -5.37 11.44
CA TYR A 53 -5.87 -6.20 11.85
C TYR A 53 -5.42 -7.59 12.33
N ARG A 54 -4.55 -8.26 11.55
CA ARG A 54 -3.98 -9.56 11.93
C ARG A 54 -3.26 -9.45 13.27
N TYR A 55 -2.38 -8.47 13.42
CA TYR A 55 -1.58 -8.26 14.63
C TYR A 55 -2.43 -7.98 15.87
N VAL A 56 -3.50 -7.18 15.76
CA VAL A 56 -4.40 -6.91 16.90
C VAL A 56 -5.14 -8.17 17.33
N LYS A 57 -5.57 -8.99 16.38
CA LYS A 57 -6.31 -10.23 16.62
C LYS A 57 -5.44 -11.37 17.17
N SER A 58 -4.11 -11.34 16.99
CA SER A 58 -3.24 -12.41 17.45
C SER A 58 -3.14 -12.53 18.97
N ASP A 59 -2.82 -13.74 19.43
CA ASP A 59 -2.56 -14.04 20.83
C ASP A 59 -1.27 -13.39 21.35
N HIS A 60 -1.13 -13.37 22.69
CA HIS A 60 0.01 -12.75 23.36
C HIS A 60 1.37 -13.36 23.00
N GLU A 61 1.42 -14.67 22.70
CA GLU A 61 2.66 -15.34 22.27
C GLU A 61 3.08 -14.88 20.87
N TYR A 62 2.16 -14.86 19.92
CA TYR A 62 2.40 -14.33 18.57
C TYR A 62 2.93 -12.89 18.60
N LYS A 63 2.35 -12.03 19.45
CA LYS A 63 2.76 -10.62 19.60
C LYS A 63 4.16 -10.47 20.21
N LYS A 64 4.59 -11.41 21.06
CA LYS A 64 5.95 -11.42 21.62
C LYS A 64 6.99 -11.80 20.58
N GLU A 65 6.69 -12.77 19.73
CA GLU A 65 7.60 -13.25 18.68
C GLU A 65 7.65 -12.32 17.47
N ASN A 66 6.50 -11.74 17.09
CA ASN A 66 6.35 -10.92 15.89
C ASN A 66 6.16 -9.43 16.23
N LYS A 67 7.07 -8.86 17.04
CA LYS A 67 7.02 -7.42 17.37
C LYS A 67 7.09 -6.58 16.10
N LEU A 68 6.23 -5.56 16.02
CA LEU A 68 6.24 -4.58 14.92
C LEU A 68 7.20 -3.41 15.26
N PRO A 69 8.43 -3.39 14.73
CA PRO A 69 9.36 -2.31 15.00
C PRO A 69 8.85 -1.01 14.35
N TYR A 70 9.06 0.13 15.02
CA TYR A 70 8.64 1.45 14.54
C TYR A 70 7.14 1.63 14.30
N PHE A 71 6.29 0.73 14.83
CA PHE A 71 4.83 0.80 14.68
C PHE A 71 4.26 2.17 15.08
N GLY A 72 4.74 2.74 16.19
CA GLY A 72 4.30 4.06 16.68
C GLY A 72 4.60 5.23 15.75
N LEU A 73 5.54 5.07 14.81
CA LEU A 73 5.86 6.07 13.78
C LEU A 73 5.14 5.76 12.46
N ILE A 74 5.05 4.49 12.09
CA ILE A 74 4.48 4.09 10.80
C ILE A 74 2.96 4.25 10.78
N LEU A 75 2.29 4.03 11.92
CA LEU A 75 0.85 4.25 12.05
C LEU A 75 0.45 5.71 11.75
N PRO A 76 1.00 6.75 12.41
CA PRO A 76 0.65 8.13 12.09
C PRO A 76 1.08 8.52 10.67
N VAL A 77 2.23 8.06 10.17
CA VAL A 77 2.65 8.31 8.78
C VAL A 77 1.64 7.74 7.77
N THR A 78 1.07 6.57 8.07
CA THR A 78 0.03 5.94 7.24
C THR A 78 -1.26 6.75 7.23
N LEU A 79 -1.70 7.23 8.40
CA LEU A 79 -2.89 8.08 8.50
C LEU A 79 -2.70 9.40 7.74
N VAL A 80 -1.57 10.07 7.94
CA VAL A 80 -1.23 11.32 7.24
C VAL A 80 -1.17 11.11 5.74
N SER A 81 -0.52 10.04 5.26
CA SER A 81 -0.44 9.73 3.83
C SER A 81 -1.83 9.49 3.23
N THR A 82 -2.71 8.78 3.95
CA THR A 82 -4.10 8.52 3.52
C THR A 82 -4.91 9.81 3.42
N ILE A 83 -4.84 10.65 4.45
CA ILE A 83 -5.55 11.94 4.50
C ILE A 83 -5.02 12.89 3.40
N ALA A 84 -3.70 12.97 3.22
CA ALA A 84 -3.07 13.78 2.18
C ALA A 84 -3.48 13.32 0.78
N GLY A 85 -3.50 12.00 0.52
CA GLY A 85 -4.02 11.45 -0.73
C GLY A 85 -5.48 11.85 -0.97
N LEU A 86 -6.34 11.74 0.05
CA LEU A 86 -7.76 12.10 -0.05
C LEU A 86 -7.95 13.58 -0.37
N PHE A 87 -7.16 14.47 0.26
CA PHE A 87 -7.17 15.90 -0.06
C PHE A 87 -6.69 16.17 -1.49
N ALA A 88 -5.61 15.53 -1.94
CA ALA A 88 -5.09 15.70 -3.30
C ALA A 88 -6.13 15.25 -4.36
N PHE A 89 -6.83 14.14 -4.13
CA PHE A 89 -7.92 13.69 -5.00
C PHE A 89 -9.10 14.67 -5.01
N SER A 90 -9.53 15.10 -3.82
CA SER A 90 -10.65 16.04 -3.69
C SER A 90 -10.35 17.37 -4.38
N TYR A 91 -9.15 17.90 -4.17
CA TYR A 91 -8.68 19.12 -4.84
C TYR A 91 -8.67 18.97 -6.36
N TYR A 92 -8.10 17.87 -6.88
CA TYR A 92 -8.06 17.62 -8.32
C TYR A 92 -9.48 17.53 -8.91
N ARG A 93 -10.39 16.79 -8.26
CA ARG A 93 -11.78 16.63 -8.74
C ARG A 93 -12.54 17.95 -8.73
N ILE A 94 -12.43 18.74 -7.66
CA ILE A 94 -13.04 20.06 -7.57
C ILE A 94 -12.45 20.97 -8.67
N GLY A 95 -11.14 20.94 -8.87
CA GLY A 95 -10.46 21.72 -9.91
C GLY A 95 -10.94 21.39 -11.32
N VAL A 96 -11.14 20.11 -11.65
CA VAL A 96 -11.69 19.68 -12.95
C VAL A 96 -13.13 20.20 -13.13
N ILE A 97 -13.97 20.12 -12.09
CA ILE A 97 -15.36 20.61 -12.16
C ILE A 97 -15.39 22.12 -12.39
N ILE A 98 -14.61 22.89 -11.62
CA ILE A 98 -14.58 24.35 -11.70
C ILE A 98 -14.04 24.82 -13.04
N LYS A 99 -12.94 24.24 -13.54
CA LYS A 99 -12.35 24.57 -14.85
C LYS A 99 -13.33 24.31 -16.00
N ASN A 100 -14.15 23.27 -15.88
CA ASN A 100 -15.14 22.92 -16.90
C ASN A 100 -16.41 23.80 -16.87
N GLN A 101 -16.78 24.35 -15.70
CA GLN A 101 -18.00 25.14 -15.54
C GLN A 101 -17.79 26.65 -15.61
N TYR A 102 -16.61 27.14 -15.20
CA TYR A 102 -16.32 28.57 -15.10
C TYR A 102 -14.99 28.87 -15.81
N SER A 103 -15.04 29.13 -17.11
CA SER A 103 -13.83 29.32 -17.95
C SER A 103 -12.99 30.55 -17.55
N VAL A 104 -13.59 31.57 -16.94
CA VAL A 104 -12.91 32.80 -16.49
C VAL A 104 -13.43 33.17 -15.09
N SER A 105 -12.81 32.62 -14.05
CA SER A 105 -13.15 32.91 -12.65
C SER A 105 -11.89 32.93 -11.79
N PRO A 106 -11.80 33.79 -10.75
CA PRO A 106 -10.75 33.71 -9.72
C PRO A 106 -10.66 32.31 -9.08
N ALA A 107 -11.75 31.54 -9.12
CA ALA A 107 -11.76 30.14 -8.70
C ALA A 107 -10.85 29.26 -9.57
N ASN A 108 -10.67 29.54 -10.87
CA ASN A 108 -9.74 28.78 -11.71
C ASN A 108 -8.28 28.96 -11.28
N GLU A 109 -7.91 30.15 -10.81
CA GLU A 109 -6.55 30.43 -10.33
C GLU A 109 -6.24 29.62 -9.07
N LEU A 110 -7.21 29.47 -8.16
CA LEU A 110 -7.11 28.61 -6.97
C LEU A 110 -6.87 27.13 -7.30
N PHE A 111 -7.37 26.65 -8.45
CA PHE A 111 -7.25 25.26 -8.91
C PHE A 111 -6.21 25.03 -10.01
N ASN A 112 -5.35 26.03 -10.26
CA ASN A 112 -4.21 25.92 -11.18
C ASN A 112 -2.94 25.40 -10.52
N PHE A 113 -2.92 25.20 -9.19
CA PHE A 113 -1.78 24.61 -8.53
C PHE A 113 -1.66 23.13 -8.93
N GLU A 114 -0.61 22.81 -9.69
CA GLU A 114 -0.26 21.43 -9.98
C GLU A 114 0.35 20.80 -8.72
N PHE A 115 -0.33 19.81 -8.15
CA PHE A 115 0.16 19.03 -7.01
C PHE A 115 1.41 18.20 -7.32
N GLY A 116 2.13 18.45 -8.42
CA GLY A 116 3.12 17.57 -9.03
C GLY A 116 4.10 16.94 -8.04
N TYR A 117 4.89 17.76 -7.33
CA TYR A 117 5.87 17.24 -6.35
C TYR A 117 5.21 16.65 -5.10
N TRP A 118 4.09 17.21 -4.66
CA TRP A 118 3.35 16.74 -3.49
C TRP A 118 2.71 15.38 -3.73
N ALA A 119 2.18 15.14 -4.92
CA ALA A 119 1.60 13.87 -5.31
C ALA A 119 2.67 12.77 -5.37
N TRP A 120 3.87 13.08 -5.88
CA TRP A 120 5.02 12.17 -5.81
C TRP A 120 5.45 11.88 -4.37
N ALA A 121 5.46 12.89 -3.49
CA ALA A 121 5.79 12.69 -2.08
C ALA A 121 4.78 11.75 -1.39
N ILE A 122 3.47 11.97 -1.60
CA ILE A 122 2.41 11.10 -1.07
C ILE A 122 2.61 9.67 -1.60
N TYR A 123 2.81 9.51 -2.90
CA TYR A 123 3.02 8.22 -3.54
C TYR A 123 4.23 7.46 -2.97
N LEU A 124 5.40 8.11 -2.88
CA LEU A 124 6.62 7.49 -2.36
C LEU A 124 6.46 7.11 -0.88
N VAL A 125 5.80 7.94 -0.07
CA VAL A 125 5.49 7.61 1.33
C VAL A 125 4.57 6.39 1.40
N SER A 126 3.51 6.35 0.58
CA SER A 126 2.62 5.18 0.50
C SER A 126 3.36 3.91 0.06
N LEU A 127 4.33 4.03 -0.85
CA LEU A 127 5.17 2.92 -1.32
C LEU A 127 6.08 2.40 -0.20
N CYS A 128 6.65 3.28 0.63
CA CYS A 128 7.43 2.89 1.81
C CYS A 128 6.56 2.16 2.85
N ILE A 129 5.34 2.64 3.10
CA ILE A 129 4.38 1.96 3.99
C ILE A 129 4.05 0.56 3.46
N TRP A 130 3.80 0.45 2.15
CA TRP A 130 3.56 -0.83 1.50
C TRP A 130 4.75 -1.79 1.68
N TYR A 131 5.97 -1.31 1.41
CA TYR A 131 7.18 -2.11 1.54
C TYR A 131 7.37 -2.61 2.97
N TYR A 132 7.18 -1.73 3.95
CA TYR A 132 7.19 -2.11 5.36
C TYR A 132 6.15 -3.19 5.68
N ALA A 133 4.90 -3.01 5.26
CA ALA A 133 3.84 -3.97 5.52
C ALA A 133 4.11 -5.34 4.88
N SER A 134 4.62 -5.33 3.65
CA SER A 134 5.02 -6.54 2.91
C SER A 134 6.16 -7.26 3.61
N TYR A 135 7.20 -6.54 4.03
CA TYR A 135 8.34 -7.09 4.76
C TYR A 135 7.90 -7.73 6.09
N MET A 136 7.05 -7.04 6.87
CA MET A 136 6.54 -7.57 8.13
C MET A 136 5.65 -8.80 7.96
N ASN A 137 4.91 -8.89 6.85
CA ASN A 137 4.10 -10.07 6.56
C ASN A 137 4.96 -11.31 6.24
N HIS A 138 6.21 -11.15 5.79
CA HIS A 138 7.13 -12.26 5.53
C HIS A 138 7.92 -12.72 6.76
N LEU A 139 8.02 -11.91 7.83
CA LEU A 139 8.66 -12.33 9.08
C LEU A 139 7.96 -13.55 9.71
N GLY A 140 6.67 -13.74 9.47
CA GLY A 140 5.90 -14.94 9.86
C GLY A 140 6.36 -16.26 9.23
N THR A 141 7.33 -16.26 8.30
CA THR A 141 8.00 -17.50 7.84
C THR A 141 8.78 -18.21 8.95
N GLY A 142 9.16 -17.49 10.02
CA GLY A 142 9.70 -18.09 11.24
C GLY A 142 8.70 -19.02 11.94
N GLU A 143 7.39 -18.68 11.92
CA GLU A 143 6.36 -19.56 12.46
C GLU A 143 6.19 -20.83 11.64
N TYR A 144 6.30 -20.75 10.32
CA TYR A 144 6.34 -21.94 9.47
C TYR A 144 7.51 -22.86 9.81
N LYS A 145 8.64 -22.29 10.22
CA LYS A 145 9.81 -23.05 10.70
C LYS A 145 9.52 -23.70 12.06
N ASN A 146 8.87 -22.99 12.99
CA ASN A 146 8.49 -23.50 14.30
C ASN A 146 7.39 -24.58 14.22
N ILE A 147 6.36 -24.39 13.39
CA ILE A 147 5.31 -25.39 13.14
C ILE A 147 5.92 -26.65 12.54
N ARG A 148 6.80 -26.51 11.55
CA ARG A 148 7.47 -27.65 10.91
C ARG A 148 8.40 -28.38 11.88
N LYS A 149 9.11 -27.65 12.73
CA LYS A 149 9.94 -28.21 13.79
C LYS A 149 9.09 -28.96 14.83
N ASN A 150 8.00 -28.37 15.30
CA ASN A 150 7.10 -29.02 16.27
C ASN A 150 6.42 -30.27 15.68
N GLN A 151 6.05 -30.24 14.39
CA GLN A 151 5.54 -31.42 13.70
C GLN A 151 6.61 -32.52 13.59
N TYR A 152 7.85 -32.14 13.25
CA TYR A 152 8.98 -33.06 13.19
C TYR A 152 9.28 -33.70 14.56
N ASP A 153 9.35 -32.89 15.62
CA ASP A 153 9.62 -33.36 16.98
C ASP A 153 8.50 -34.28 17.48
N LYS A 154 7.24 -34.02 17.10
CA LYS A 154 6.10 -34.88 17.44
C LYS A 154 6.16 -36.23 16.70
N LEU A 155 6.45 -36.21 15.41
CA LEU A 155 6.64 -37.42 14.58
C LEU A 155 7.83 -38.26 15.05
N SER A 156 8.94 -37.63 15.44
CA SER A 156 10.11 -38.33 16.00
C SER A 156 9.75 -39.07 17.29
N LYS A 157 9.06 -38.39 18.23
CA LYS A 157 8.65 -39.02 19.50
C LYS A 157 7.66 -40.17 19.31
N GLU A 158 6.71 -40.02 18.38
CA GLU A 158 5.78 -41.11 18.05
C GLU A 158 6.51 -42.30 17.42
N TYR A 159 7.49 -42.07 16.53
CA TYR A 159 8.31 -43.13 15.94
C TYR A 159 9.15 -43.88 16.98
N ASP A 160 9.87 -43.15 17.84
CA ASP A 160 10.72 -43.73 18.89
C ASP A 160 9.90 -44.57 19.88
N ALA A 161 8.72 -44.07 20.28
CA ALA A 161 7.80 -44.80 21.15
C ALA A 161 7.23 -46.08 20.51
N THR A 162 7.13 -46.12 19.17
CA THR A 162 6.64 -47.31 18.44
C THR A 162 7.75 -48.36 18.28
N GLN A 163 9.01 -47.94 18.21
CA GLN A 163 10.17 -48.85 18.18
C GLN A 163 10.46 -49.50 19.54
N GLU A 164 10.25 -48.79 20.65
CA GLU A 164 10.42 -49.37 22.00
C GLU A 164 9.32 -50.37 22.38
N ALA A 165 8.18 -50.35 21.67
CA ALA A 165 7.03 -51.23 21.92
C ALA A 165 7.01 -52.51 21.05
N ALA A 166 7.96 -52.67 20.12
CA ALA A 166 8.08 -53.80 19.19
C ALA A 166 9.23 -54.74 19.59
#